data_AF-A0A061P9G2-F1
#
_entry.id   AF-A0A061P9G2-F1
#
_cell.length_a   1.000
_cell.length_b   1.000
_cell.length_c   1.000
_cell.angle_alpha   90.00
_cell.angle_beta   90.00
_cell.angle_gamma   90.00
#
_symmetry.space_group_name_H-M   'P 1'
#
loop_
_entity.id
_entity.type
_entity.pdbx_description
1 polymer ?
#
loop_
_entity_poly.entity_id
_entity_poly.type
_entity_poly.pdbx_seq_one_letter_code
_entity_poly.pdbx_strand_id
1 'polypeptide(L)'
;MSHFTRRNTFAIFMIFLLLVSTVQSLFTAYPASVGAEEPANDHHVVQLMYDRTDNNYDDWDVWVWGTGVQDDQIEFSHSEDGIAIAHIEVAPSVREIGFIIKKGDWENREPNGQEVDRSIRINHNEPMTKAYVTEGSWMYIRLKR
;
A
#
# COMPACT_ATOMS: atom_id res chain seq x y z
N MET A 1 -3.85 55.16 53.15
CA MET A 1 -2.65 54.36 52.82
C MET A 1 -3.11 52.99 52.35
N SER A 2 -2.65 52.59 51.16
CA SER A 2 -2.68 51.25 50.55
C SER A 2 -4.01 50.46 50.50
N HIS A 3 -4.66 50.55 49.35
CA HIS A 3 -5.33 49.44 48.67
C HIS A 3 -4.36 48.25 48.57
N PHE A 4 -4.75 47.05 49.00
CA PHE A 4 -4.14 45.81 48.50
C PHE A 4 -5.15 44.66 48.43
N THR A 5 -5.57 44.42 47.19
CA THR A 5 -6.30 43.33 46.57
C THR A 5 -6.19 41.97 47.29
N ARG A 6 -7.31 41.42 47.77
CA ARG A 6 -7.43 39.96 47.98
C ARG A 6 -7.92 39.30 46.69
N ARG A 7 -6.90 38.83 45.96
CA ARG A 7 -6.85 37.88 44.85
C ARG A 7 -7.93 36.79 44.94
N ASN A 8 -8.58 36.51 43.81
CA ASN A 8 -9.40 35.32 43.55
C ASN A 8 -8.60 34.04 43.87
N THR A 9 -8.66 33.55 45.11
CA THR A 9 -8.02 32.29 45.52
C THR A 9 -8.83 31.06 45.11
N PHE A 10 -10.03 31.24 44.55
CA PHE A 10 -10.86 30.14 44.06
C PHE A 10 -10.54 29.68 42.62
N ALA A 11 -9.90 30.51 41.80
CA ALA A 11 -9.53 30.14 40.42
C ALA A 11 -8.25 29.31 40.33
N ILE A 12 -7.39 29.34 41.35
CA ILE A 12 -6.13 28.56 41.37
C ILE A 12 -6.39 27.11 41.82
N PHE A 13 -7.42 26.86 42.63
CA PHE A 13 -7.77 25.51 43.08
C PHE A 13 -8.46 24.67 41.98
N MET A 14 -9.12 25.31 41.00
CA MET A 14 -9.71 24.64 39.83
C MET A 14 -8.72 24.32 38.70
N ILE A 15 -7.47 24.77 38.80
CA ILE A 15 -6.40 24.40 37.86
C ILE A 15 -5.67 23.13 38.35
N PHE A 16 -5.68 22.87 39.67
CA PHE A 16 -5.05 21.66 40.24
C PHE A 16 -5.96 20.42 40.17
N LEU A 17 -7.28 20.58 40.08
CA LEU A 17 -8.24 19.46 39.92
C LEU A 17 -8.34 18.93 38.47
N LEU A 18 -7.81 19.66 37.49
CA LEU A 18 -7.67 19.22 36.08
C LEU A 18 -6.35 18.47 35.82
N LEU A 19 -5.45 18.38 36.81
CA LEU A 19 -4.27 17.50 36.83
C LEU A 19 -4.55 16.16 37.53
N VAL A 20 -5.83 15.78 37.64
CA VAL A 20 -6.32 14.42 37.92
C VAL A 20 -6.72 13.83 36.56
N SER A 21 -5.84 13.70 35.55
CA SER A 21 -4.72 12.75 35.41
C SER A 21 -5.03 11.27 35.70
N THR A 22 -6.21 10.91 36.20
CA THR A 22 -6.55 9.49 36.40
C THR A 22 -7.27 8.87 35.21
N VAL A 23 -7.02 9.36 33.99
CA VAL A 23 -7.42 8.64 32.76
C VAL A 23 -6.33 7.64 32.33
N GLN A 24 -5.27 7.46 33.12
CA GLN A 24 -4.29 6.38 32.94
C GLN A 24 -4.21 5.51 34.18
N SER A 25 -5.16 4.58 34.33
CA SER A 25 -4.89 3.20 34.79
C SER A 25 -6.19 2.43 34.93
N LEU A 26 -6.73 1.99 33.80
CA LEU A 26 -7.18 0.61 33.69
C LEU A 26 -6.45 -0.02 32.49
N PHE A 27 -5.11 0.07 32.48
CA PHE A 27 -4.28 -0.96 31.86
C PHE A 27 -4.31 -2.18 32.79
N THR A 28 -5.48 -2.82 32.88
CA THR A 28 -5.56 -4.20 33.33
C THR A 28 -4.92 -5.03 32.22
N ALA A 29 -3.75 -5.58 32.50
CA ALA A 29 -3.13 -6.60 31.67
C ALA A 29 -4.12 -7.74 31.44
N TYR A 30 -4.67 -7.81 30.23
CA TYR A 30 -5.35 -8.99 29.72
C TYR A 30 -4.51 -9.58 28.57
N PRO A 31 -4.21 -10.88 28.63
CA PRO A 31 -3.30 -11.55 27.71
C PRO A 31 -3.97 -11.82 26.35
N ALA A 32 -3.12 -12.04 25.35
CA ALA A 32 -3.36 -12.55 23.99
C ALA A 32 -4.80 -12.92 23.56
N SER A 33 -5.13 -12.53 22.32
CA SER A 33 -6.31 -12.90 21.50
C SER A 33 -7.50 -11.95 21.46
N VAL A 34 -7.25 -10.66 21.22
CA VAL A 34 -8.21 -9.86 20.45
C VAL A 34 -7.49 -9.50 19.18
N GLY A 35 -7.85 -10.20 18.09
CA GLY A 35 -7.43 -9.80 16.76
C GLY A 35 -7.75 -8.32 16.62
N ALA A 36 -6.72 -7.50 16.43
CA ALA A 36 -6.93 -6.20 15.86
C ALA A 36 -7.69 -6.46 14.56
N GLU A 37 -8.98 -6.14 14.52
CA GLU A 37 -9.62 -5.83 13.25
C GLU A 37 -8.96 -4.54 12.79
N GLU A 38 -7.79 -4.71 12.17
CA GLU A 38 -7.25 -3.75 11.22
C GLU A 38 -8.42 -3.37 10.31
N PRO A 39 -8.73 -2.08 10.13
CA PRO A 39 -9.88 -1.69 9.31
C PRO A 39 -9.74 -2.43 8.00
N ALA A 40 -10.74 -3.25 7.65
CA ALA A 40 -10.74 -4.00 6.41
C ALA A 40 -10.43 -3.00 5.30
N ASN A 41 -9.20 -3.04 4.80
CA ASN A 41 -8.83 -2.27 3.64
C ASN A 41 -9.67 -2.91 2.54
N ASP A 42 -10.75 -2.22 2.14
CA ASP A 42 -11.70 -2.69 1.13
C ASP A 42 -11.07 -2.66 -0.28
N HIS A 43 -9.74 -2.69 -0.35
CA HIS A 43 -8.95 -2.79 -1.56
C HIS A 43 -7.87 -3.84 -1.34
N HIS A 44 -7.80 -4.79 -2.27
CA HIS A 44 -6.73 -5.77 -2.32
C HIS A 44 -5.58 -5.21 -3.15
N VAL A 45 -4.34 -5.60 -2.86
CA VAL A 45 -3.18 -5.07 -3.59
C VAL A 45 -2.53 -6.18 -4.42
N VAL A 46 -2.18 -5.84 -5.66
CA VAL A 46 -1.27 -6.63 -6.50
C VAL A 46 0.10 -5.98 -6.47
N GLN A 47 1.11 -6.74 -6.05
CA GLN A 47 2.51 -6.36 -6.14
C GLN A 47 3.12 -7.01 -7.39
N LEU A 48 3.31 -6.22 -8.45
CA LEU A 48 3.96 -6.65 -9.67
C LEU A 48 5.46 -6.33 -9.56
N MET A 49 6.28 -7.38 -9.62
CA MET A 49 7.74 -7.31 -9.57
C MET A 49 8.26 -7.59 -10.97
N TYR A 50 9.04 -6.66 -11.53
CA TYR A 50 9.61 -6.76 -12.86
C TYR A 50 11.13 -6.79 -12.81
N ASP A 51 11.69 -7.87 -13.33
CA ASP A 51 13.11 -8.20 -13.29
C ASP A 51 13.71 -8.14 -14.71
N ARG A 52 14.64 -7.21 -14.90
CA ARG A 52 15.35 -6.99 -16.17
C ARG A 52 16.82 -7.40 -16.03
N THR A 53 17.35 -8.00 -17.09
CA THR A 53 18.75 -8.48 -17.07
C THR A 53 19.77 -7.34 -17.02
N ASP A 54 19.41 -6.17 -17.54
CA ASP A 54 20.24 -4.96 -17.56
C ASP A 54 20.05 -4.05 -16.33
N ASN A 55 19.08 -4.35 -15.46
CA ASN A 55 18.63 -3.50 -14.34
C ASN A 55 18.30 -2.05 -14.73
N ASN A 56 18.00 -1.78 -16.00
CA ASN A 56 17.62 -0.46 -16.46
C ASN A 56 16.10 -0.36 -16.58
N TYR A 57 15.50 0.40 -15.67
CA TYR A 57 14.05 0.63 -15.60
C TYR A 57 13.65 2.05 -16.03
N ASP A 58 14.57 2.81 -16.64
CA ASP A 58 14.31 4.17 -17.10
C ASP A 58 13.12 4.19 -18.08
N ASP A 59 12.16 5.07 -17.79
CA ASP A 59 10.90 5.25 -18.52
C ASP A 59 10.01 4.01 -18.62
N TRP A 60 10.26 2.96 -17.82
CA TRP A 60 9.37 1.81 -17.74
C TRP A 60 8.26 2.02 -16.70
N ASP A 61 7.06 1.56 -17.02
CA ASP A 61 5.89 1.56 -16.14
C ASP A 61 4.94 0.40 -16.44
N VAL A 62 3.88 0.26 -15.65
CA VAL A 62 2.80 -0.72 -15.87
C VAL A 62 1.57 0.01 -16.39
N TRP A 63 1.11 -0.32 -17.59
CA TRP A 63 -0.22 0.00 -18.06
C TRP A 63 -1.20 -1.09 -17.63
N VAL A 64 -2.25 -0.75 -16.90
CA VAL A 64 -3.17 -1.71 -16.26
C VAL A 64 -4.62 -1.34 -16.54
N TRP A 65 -5.50 -2.34 -16.61
CA TRP A 65 -6.94 -2.14 -16.75
C TRP A 65 -7.76 -3.17 -15.98
N GLY A 66 -9.01 -2.81 -15.68
CA GLY A 66 -9.97 -3.68 -15.01
C GLY A 66 -9.73 -3.81 -13.51
N THR A 67 -9.05 -2.86 -12.88
CA THR A 67 -8.77 -2.87 -11.44
C THR A 67 -10.00 -2.55 -10.59
N GLY A 68 -10.95 -1.80 -11.16
CA GLY A 68 -12.09 -1.25 -10.43
C GLY A 68 -11.72 -0.13 -9.44
N VAL A 69 -10.46 0.34 -9.43
CA VAL A 69 -9.97 1.43 -8.58
C VAL A 69 -9.30 2.51 -9.44
N GLN A 70 -8.16 2.18 -10.03
CA GLN A 70 -7.39 3.05 -10.92
C GLN A 70 -6.80 2.21 -12.05
N ASP A 71 -7.12 2.59 -13.29
CA ASP A 71 -6.54 2.01 -14.50
C ASP A 71 -5.47 2.96 -15.08
N ASP A 72 -4.89 2.58 -16.20
CA ASP A 72 -3.83 3.27 -16.95
C ASP A 72 -2.43 3.08 -16.34
N GLN A 73 -1.62 4.13 -16.27
CA GLN A 73 -0.20 4.06 -15.93
C GLN A 73 0.04 4.01 -14.41
N ILE A 74 0.81 3.01 -13.98
CA ILE A 74 1.32 2.85 -12.62
C ILE A 74 2.85 2.83 -12.66
N GLU A 75 3.45 3.77 -11.95
CA GLU A 75 4.91 3.90 -11.88
C GLU A 75 5.56 2.80 -11.04
N PHE A 76 6.78 2.42 -11.41
CA PHE A 76 7.60 1.54 -10.61
C PHE A 76 8.27 2.29 -9.45
N SER A 77 8.25 1.69 -8.27
CA SER A 77 9.23 1.93 -7.23
C SER A 77 10.34 0.88 -7.30
N HIS A 78 11.44 1.08 -6.57
CA HIS A 78 12.56 0.15 -6.53
C HIS A 78 12.59 -0.62 -5.21
N SER A 79 12.96 -1.90 -5.25
CA SER A 79 13.30 -2.69 -4.06
C SER A 79 14.78 -2.52 -3.68
N GLU A 80 15.14 -2.94 -2.47
CA GLU A 80 16.55 -3.02 -2.03
C GLU A 80 17.39 -3.98 -2.91
N ASP A 81 16.73 -4.94 -3.57
CA ASP A 81 17.36 -5.95 -4.44
C ASP A 81 17.52 -5.48 -5.90
N GLY A 82 17.16 -4.24 -6.23
CA GLY A 82 17.28 -3.70 -7.59
C GLY A 82 16.19 -4.17 -8.57
N ILE A 83 15.07 -4.67 -8.05
CA ILE A 83 13.91 -5.09 -8.84
C ILE A 83 12.87 -3.96 -8.85
N ALA A 84 12.27 -3.69 -10.01
CA ALA A 84 11.18 -2.73 -10.11
C ALA A 84 9.87 -3.31 -9.57
N ILE A 85 9.14 -2.54 -8.76
CA ILE A 85 7.90 -2.95 -8.09
C ILE A 85 6.79 -1.93 -8.37
N ALA A 86 5.66 -2.40 -8.89
CA ALA A 86 4.42 -1.63 -8.97
C ALA A 86 3.41 -2.18 -7.97
N HIS A 87 2.74 -1.29 -7.24
CA HIS A 87 1.63 -1.63 -6.35
C HIS A 87 0.34 -1.17 -7.01
N ILE A 88 -0.55 -2.12 -7.29
CA ILE A 88 -1.79 -1.88 -8.03
C ILE A 88 -2.94 -2.20 -7.07
N GLU A 89 -3.72 -1.18 -6.72
CA GLU A 89 -4.94 -1.35 -5.93
C GLU A 89 -6.04 -1.96 -6.80
N VAL A 90 -6.74 -2.97 -6.26
CA VAL A 90 -7.87 -3.62 -6.94
C VAL A 90 -9.08 -3.68 -6.03
N ALA A 91 -10.25 -3.50 -6.62
CA ALA A 91 -11.51 -3.57 -5.89
C ALA A 91 -11.78 -5.01 -5.39
N PRO A 92 -12.51 -5.21 -4.28
CA PRO A 92 -12.70 -6.53 -3.65
C PRO A 92 -13.36 -7.56 -4.57
N SER A 93 -14.21 -7.10 -5.49
CA SER A 93 -14.94 -7.95 -6.41
C SER A 93 -14.10 -8.40 -7.62
N VAL A 94 -12.98 -7.75 -7.88
CA VAL A 94 -12.12 -8.02 -9.05
C VAL A 94 -11.37 -9.33 -8.85
N ARG A 95 -11.47 -10.21 -9.85
CA ARG A 95 -10.84 -11.54 -9.84
C ARG A 95 -9.63 -11.63 -10.75
N GLU A 96 -9.50 -10.70 -11.68
CA GLU A 96 -8.45 -10.68 -12.68
C GLU A 96 -8.27 -9.25 -13.18
N ILE A 97 -7.03 -8.82 -13.34
CA ILE A 97 -6.67 -7.55 -13.97
C ILE A 97 -5.83 -7.82 -15.21
N GLY A 98 -5.93 -6.94 -16.20
CA GLY A 98 -5.05 -6.93 -17.36
C GLY A 98 -3.90 -5.94 -17.19
N PHE A 99 -2.76 -6.23 -17.80
CA PHE A 99 -1.61 -5.33 -17.76
C PHE A 99 -0.65 -5.50 -18.95
N ILE A 100 0.12 -4.46 -19.20
CA ILE A 100 1.30 -4.41 -20.08
C ILE A 100 2.40 -3.67 -19.32
N ILE A 101 3.64 -4.16 -19.40
CA ILE A 101 4.80 -3.38 -18.95
C ILE A 101 5.32 -2.66 -20.18
N LYS A 102 5.29 -1.33 -20.19
CA LYS A 102 5.65 -0.49 -21.35
C LYS A 102 6.79 0.45 -21.02
N LYS A 103 7.49 0.91 -22.05
CA LYS A 103 8.51 1.96 -21.97
C LYS A 103 8.01 3.23 -22.66
N GLY A 104 8.12 4.36 -21.99
CA GLY A 104 7.78 5.68 -22.50
C GLY A 104 6.35 5.76 -23.02
N ASP A 105 6.16 6.54 -24.09
CA ASP A 105 4.93 6.57 -24.87
C ASP A 105 4.90 5.41 -25.87
N TRP A 106 4.79 4.18 -25.34
CA TRP A 106 4.71 2.94 -26.12
C TRP A 106 5.91 2.66 -27.04
N GLU A 107 7.09 3.17 -26.69
CA GLU A 107 8.34 2.96 -27.44
C GLU A 107 8.75 1.49 -27.45
N ASN A 108 8.45 0.78 -26.35
CA ASN A 108 8.64 -0.65 -26.21
C ASN A 108 7.62 -1.23 -25.22
N ARG A 109 7.49 -2.55 -25.19
CA ARG A 109 6.68 -3.26 -24.20
C ARG A 109 7.10 -4.71 -24.03
N GLU A 110 6.74 -5.30 -22.90
CA GLU A 110 6.98 -6.71 -22.65
C GLU A 110 5.81 -7.60 -23.10
N PRO A 111 6.09 -8.80 -23.65
CA PRO A 111 7.40 -9.38 -23.89
C PRO A 111 8.04 -8.92 -25.22
N ASN A 112 9.31 -8.47 -25.22
CA ASN A 112 10.12 -8.23 -26.42
C ASN A 112 9.43 -7.41 -27.55
N GLY A 113 8.66 -6.38 -27.22
CA GLY A 113 7.96 -5.49 -28.14
C GLY A 113 6.62 -6.03 -28.69
N GLN A 114 6.11 -7.14 -28.20
CA GLN A 114 5.03 -7.89 -28.84
C GLN A 114 3.65 -7.48 -28.34
N GLU A 115 2.64 -7.46 -29.22
CA GLU A 115 1.23 -7.09 -28.93
C GLU A 115 0.53 -8.20 -28.17
N VAL A 116 0.86 -8.34 -26.88
CA VAL A 116 0.28 -9.38 -26.04
C VAL A 116 -0.25 -8.79 -24.75
N ASP A 117 -1.55 -8.94 -24.55
CA ASP A 117 -2.21 -8.64 -23.29
C ASP A 117 -1.95 -9.78 -22.30
N ARG A 118 -1.54 -9.43 -21.07
CA ARG A 118 -1.34 -10.40 -19.98
C ARG A 118 -2.28 -10.08 -18.85
N SER A 119 -2.60 -11.09 -18.05
CA SER A 119 -3.50 -10.94 -16.90
C SER A 119 -2.95 -11.55 -15.63
N ILE A 120 -3.35 -10.99 -14.49
CA ILE A 120 -3.04 -11.50 -13.15
C ILE A 120 -4.34 -11.86 -12.46
N ARG A 121 -4.48 -13.12 -12.06
CA ARG A 121 -5.60 -13.55 -11.21
C ARG A 121 -5.35 -13.16 -9.76
N ILE A 122 -6.37 -12.58 -9.14
CA ILE A 122 -6.31 -12.09 -7.78
C ILE A 122 -6.56 -13.23 -6.79
N ASN A 123 -5.60 -13.45 -5.89
CA ASN A 123 -5.72 -14.38 -4.78
C ASN A 123 -6.18 -13.65 -3.51
N HIS A 124 -7.50 -13.61 -3.30
CA HIS A 124 -8.14 -13.02 -2.12
C HIS A 124 -7.96 -13.82 -0.82
N ASN A 125 -7.27 -14.97 -0.86
CA ASN A 125 -6.94 -15.74 0.35
C ASN A 125 -5.64 -15.27 1.01
N GLU A 126 -4.88 -14.40 0.35
CA GLU A 126 -3.66 -13.79 0.85
C GLU A 126 -3.88 -12.29 1.00
N PRO A 127 -3.16 -11.60 1.90
CA PRO A 127 -3.30 -10.15 2.06
C PRO A 127 -2.85 -9.35 0.82
N MET A 128 -2.09 -9.98 -0.08
CA MET A 128 -1.56 -9.34 -1.28
C MET A 128 -1.28 -10.42 -2.34
N THR A 129 -1.61 -10.13 -3.60
CA THR A 129 -1.23 -11.00 -4.72
C THR A 129 0.12 -10.55 -5.27
N LYS A 130 1.11 -11.44 -5.29
CA LYS A 130 2.45 -11.14 -5.83
C LYS A 130 2.61 -11.74 -7.22
N ALA A 131 2.97 -10.92 -8.19
CA ALA A 131 3.22 -11.32 -9.58
C ALA A 131 4.66 -11.01 -9.96
N TYR A 132 5.44 -12.03 -10.34
CA TYR A 132 6.81 -11.83 -10.82
C TYR A 132 6.87 -11.97 -12.34
N VAL A 133 7.42 -10.97 -13.01
CA VAL A 133 7.62 -10.88 -14.45
C VAL A 133 9.11 -10.71 -14.73
N THR A 134 9.62 -11.51 -15.66
CA THR A 134 11.00 -11.38 -16.15
C THR A 134 10.98 -10.87 -17.57
N GLU A 135 11.93 -10.00 -17.92
CA GLU A 135 12.17 -9.51 -19.27
C GLU A 135 12.10 -10.64 -20.32
N GLY A 136 11.33 -10.40 -21.38
CA GLY A 136 11.16 -11.31 -22.50
C GLY A 136 10.43 -12.63 -22.21
N SER A 137 9.89 -12.82 -21.00
CA SER A 137 9.16 -14.03 -20.65
C SER A 137 7.75 -14.04 -21.26
N TRP A 138 7.50 -15.06 -22.09
CA TRP A 138 6.27 -15.22 -22.87
C TRP A 138 5.12 -15.91 -22.14
N MET A 139 5.43 -16.79 -21.17
CA MET A 139 4.46 -17.82 -20.72
C MET A 139 4.17 -17.83 -19.22
N TYR A 140 4.94 -17.15 -18.37
CA TYR A 140 4.75 -17.29 -16.92
C TYR A 140 4.90 -15.97 -16.16
N ILE A 141 3.82 -15.62 -15.47
CA ILE A 141 3.82 -14.81 -14.26
C ILE A 141 3.94 -15.79 -13.10
N ARG A 142 4.97 -15.64 -12.25
CA ARG A 142 5.10 -16.48 -11.06
C ARG A 142 4.33 -15.84 -9.91
N LEU A 143 3.27 -16.50 -9.46
CA LEU A 143 2.61 -16.14 -8.22
C LEU A 143 3.45 -16.63 -7.03
N LYS A 144 3.87 -15.71 -6.16
CA LYS A 144 4.49 -16.07 -4.88
C LYS A 144 3.39 -16.12 -3.82
N ARG A 145 3.31 -17.28 -3.14
CA ARG A 145 2.54 -17.47 -1.90
C ARG A 145 3.24 -16.76 -0.73
#